data_AF-A0A1E1WA29-F1
#
_entry.id   AF-A0A1E1WA29-F1
#
_cell.length_a   1.000
_cell.length_b   1.000
_cell.length_c   1.000
_cell.angle_alpha   90.00
_cell.angle_beta   90.00
_cell.angle_gamma   90.00
#
_symmetry.space_group_name_H-M   'P 1'
#
loop_
_entity.id
_entity.type
_entity.pdbx_description
1 polymer ?
#
loop_
_entity_poly.entity_id
_entity_poly.type
_entity_poly.pdbx_seq_one_letter_code
_entity_poly.pdbx_strand_id
1 'polypeptide(L)'
;LTAEKSTEPLDLFGSLAEFPLFFGTTLFALTAVGVVVALENNMESPKDFGKPLGVLNIGMAFIVTLYVVIGVIGYIFCVSSCSDSITLDMPEGTALTISVL
;
A
#
# COMPACT_ATOMS: atom_id res chain seq x y z
N LEU A 1 27.23 -6.11 3.15
CA LEU A 1 26.47 -5.89 4.40
C LEU A 1 26.52 -4.41 4.77
N THR A 2 25.98 -3.55 3.92
CA THR A 2 25.89 -2.11 4.17
C THR A 2 24.51 -1.68 3.69
N ALA A 3 23.51 -1.82 4.57
CA ALA A 3 22.29 -1.07 4.45
C ALA A 3 22.68 0.39 4.72
N GLU A 4 23.00 1.12 3.65
CA GLU A 4 23.30 2.54 3.73
C GLU A 4 22.01 3.26 4.11
N LYS A 5 21.86 3.54 5.40
CA LYS A 5 20.79 4.39 5.91
C LYS A 5 21.03 5.78 5.34
N SER A 6 20.21 6.18 4.37
CA SER A 6 20.28 7.52 3.78
C SER A 6 20.23 8.58 4.87
N THR A 7 21.24 9.46 4.86
CA THR A 7 21.53 10.45 5.91
C THR A 7 20.98 11.84 5.54
N GLU A 8 20.06 11.91 4.58
CA GLU A 8 19.43 13.15 4.13
C GLU A 8 18.14 13.43 4.93
N PRO A 9 17.79 14.71 5.16
CA PRO A 9 16.59 15.07 5.90
C PRO A 9 15.36 14.53 5.17
N LEU A 10 14.57 13.75 5.90
CA LEU A 10 13.33 13.15 5.42
C LEU A 10 12.32 14.27 5.14
N ASP A 11 12.14 14.63 3.87
CA ASP A 11 11.15 15.64 3.49
C ASP A 11 9.75 15.01 3.57
N LEU A 12 9.15 15.11 4.75
CA LEU A 12 7.89 14.46 5.12
C LEU A 12 6.70 15.02 4.33
N PHE A 13 6.85 16.24 3.83
CA PHE A 13 5.83 16.96 3.09
C PHE A 13 6.40 17.31 1.71
N GLY A 14 6.20 16.40 0.75
CA GLY A 14 6.52 16.65 -0.66
C GLY A 14 5.76 17.85 -1.24
N SER A 15 5.92 18.11 -2.54
CA SER A 15 5.32 19.27 -3.16
C SER A 15 3.79 19.17 -3.19
N LEU A 16 3.09 20.26 -2.89
CA LEU A 16 1.62 20.33 -3.00
C LEU A 16 1.11 19.97 -4.41
N ALA A 17 1.94 20.10 -5.43
CA ALA A 17 1.63 19.72 -6.81
C ALA A 17 1.57 18.20 -7.03
N GLU A 18 2.20 17.40 -6.16
CA GLU A 18 2.28 15.94 -6.27
C GLU A 18 1.14 15.23 -5.54
N PHE A 19 0.44 15.93 -4.62
CA PHE A 19 -0.70 15.39 -3.88
C PHE A 19 -1.82 14.85 -4.79
N PRO A 20 -2.25 15.54 -5.87
CA PRO A 20 -3.28 15.02 -6.76
C PRO A 20 -2.87 13.69 -7.43
N LEU A 21 -1.60 13.57 -7.82
CA LEU A 21 -1.06 12.36 -8.43
C LEU A 21 -1.03 11.20 -7.41
N PHE A 22 -0.54 11.48 -6.20
CA PHE A 22 -0.52 10.52 -5.10
C PHE A 22 -1.92 10.00 -4.74
N PHE A 23 -2.88 10.91 -4.54
CA PHE A 23 -4.26 10.52 -4.24
C PHE A 23 -4.91 9.80 -5.41
N GLY A 24 -4.66 10.21 -6.66
CA GLY A 24 -5.19 9.53 -7.85
C GLY A 24 -4.73 8.07 -7.93
N THR A 25 -3.42 7.84 -7.79
CA THR A 25 -2.84 6.49 -7.80
C THR A 25 -3.34 5.64 -6.63
N THR A 26 -3.42 6.21 -5.43
CA THR A 26 -3.90 5.51 -4.23
C THR A 26 -5.37 5.14 -4.34
N LEU A 27 -6.23 6.07 -4.78
CA LEU A 27 -7.66 5.79 -4.98
C LEU A 27 -7.88 4.77 -6.09
N PHE A 28 -7.13 4.85 -7.18
CA PHE A 28 -7.17 3.85 -8.25
C PHE A 28 -6.80 2.46 -7.73
N ALA A 29 -5.70 2.35 -6.97
CA ALA A 29 -5.24 1.08 -6.40
C ALA A 29 -6.21 0.47 -5.37
N LEU A 30 -6.94 1.31 -4.61
CA LEU A 30 -7.92 0.86 -3.61
C LEU A 30 -9.29 0.51 -4.19
N THR A 31 -9.57 0.91 -5.44
CA THR A 31 -10.88 0.69 -6.05
C THR A 31 -10.95 -0.70 -6.68
N ALA A 32 -11.48 -1.68 -5.93
CA ALA A 32 -11.69 -3.04 -6.42
C ALA A 32 -13.18 -3.44 -6.39
N VAL A 33 -14.01 -2.76 -7.20
CA VAL A 33 -15.48 -2.99 -7.24
C VAL A 33 -15.82 -4.46 -7.58
N GLY A 34 -15.05 -5.09 -8.48
CA GLY A 34 -15.27 -6.48 -8.86
C GLY A 34 -15.10 -7.46 -7.70
N VAL A 35 -14.18 -7.17 -6.77
CA VAL A 35 -13.96 -8.00 -5.58
C VAL A 35 -15.11 -7.86 -4.60
N VAL A 36 -15.60 -6.63 -4.38
CA VAL A 36 -16.75 -6.35 -3.50
C VAL A 36 -17.99 -7.12 -3.94
N VAL A 37 -18.33 -7.06 -5.24
CA VAL A 37 -19.50 -7.76 -5.80
C VAL A 37 -19.33 -9.28 -5.77
N ALA A 38 -18.14 -9.78 -6.06
CA ALA A 38 -17.85 -11.22 -5.99
C ALA A 38 -17.90 -11.76 -4.55
N LEU A 39 -17.47 -10.95 -3.57
CA LEU A 39 -17.53 -11.29 -2.15
C LEU A 39 -18.99 -11.35 -1.68
N GLU A 40 -19.80 -10.33 -2.01
CA GLU A 40 -21.22 -10.30 -1.67
C GLU A 40 -21.97 -11.51 -2.23
N ASN A 41 -21.70 -11.90 -3.48
CA ASN A 41 -22.31 -13.08 -4.12
C ASN A 41 -21.85 -14.42 -3.52
N ASN A 42 -20.67 -14.50 -2.90
CA ASN A 42 -20.15 -15.73 -2.29
C ASN A 42 -20.45 -15.84 -0.78
N MET A 43 -21.08 -14.83 -0.17
CA MET A 43 -21.44 -14.87 1.24
C MET A 43 -22.73 -15.64 1.46
N GLU A 44 -22.74 -16.51 2.47
CA GLU A 44 -23.95 -17.20 2.93
C GLU A 44 -25.04 -16.22 3.39
N SER A 45 -24.63 -15.07 3.96
CA SER A 45 -25.51 -14.00 4.41
C SER A 45 -25.08 -12.63 3.85
N PRO A 46 -25.53 -12.22 2.64
CA PRO A 46 -25.13 -10.93 2.04
C PRO A 46 -25.55 -9.70 2.88
N LYS A 47 -26.58 -9.84 3.74
CA LYS A 47 -27.00 -8.78 4.69
C LYS A 47 -25.96 -8.47 5.78
N ASP A 48 -25.01 -9.38 6.02
CA ASP A 48 -23.95 -9.17 7.01
C ASP A 48 -22.72 -8.46 6.41
N PHE A 49 -22.68 -8.30 5.09
CA PHE A 49 -21.58 -7.65 4.38
C PHE A 49 -21.42 -6.17 4.77
N GLY A 50 -22.52 -5.41 4.77
CA GLY A 50 -22.54 -3.97 5.03
C GLY A 50 -22.70 -3.57 6.51
N LYS A 51 -22.69 -4.51 7.45
CA LYS A 51 -22.77 -4.18 8.88
C LYS A 51 -21.52 -3.38 9.33
N PRO A 52 -21.61 -2.52 10.37
CA PRO A 52 -20.46 -1.74 10.85
C PRO A 52 -19.30 -2.59 11.38
N LEU A 53 -19.56 -3.83 11.82
CA LEU A 53 -18.56 -4.87 12.10
C LEU A 53 -18.60 -6.02 11.09
N GLY A 54 -19.15 -5.75 9.90
CA GLY A 54 -19.26 -6.71 8.82
C GLY A 54 -17.92 -6.99 8.16
N VAL A 55 -17.92 -8.00 7.29
CA VAL A 55 -16.74 -8.48 6.57
C VAL A 55 -16.08 -7.35 5.77
N LEU A 56 -16.88 -6.41 5.23
CA LEU A 56 -16.37 -5.26 4.49
C LEU A 56 -15.51 -4.34 5.35
N ASN A 57 -16.00 -3.94 6.54
CA ASN A 57 -15.27 -2.98 7.37
C ASN A 57 -13.96 -3.58 7.93
N ILE A 58 -13.99 -4.86 8.32
CA ILE A 58 -12.81 -5.58 8.80
C ILE A 58 -11.79 -5.76 7.67
N GLY A 59 -12.25 -6.18 6.48
CA GLY A 59 -11.39 -6.35 5.31
C GLY A 59 -10.75 -5.04 4.88
N MET A 60 -11.52 -3.95 4.86
CA MET A 60 -11.01 -2.61 4.54
C MET A 60 -9.98 -2.13 5.57
N ALA A 61 -10.23 -2.32 6.87
CA ALA A 61 -9.28 -1.96 7.92
C ALA A 61 -7.95 -2.75 7.79
N PHE A 62 -8.03 -4.03 7.44
CA PHE A 62 -6.87 -4.87 7.21
C PHE A 62 -6.04 -4.40 6.00
N ILE A 63 -6.70 -4.16 4.86
CA ILE A 63 -6.04 -3.68 3.62
C ILE A 63 -5.40 -2.31 3.85
N VAL A 64 -6.10 -1.38 4.49
CA VAL A 64 -5.56 -0.06 4.83
C VAL A 64 -4.31 -0.19 5.71
N THR A 65 -4.35 -1.07 6.72
CA THR A 65 -3.19 -1.31 7.58
C THR A 65 -1.99 -1.82 6.79
N LEU A 66 -2.21 -2.79 5.88
CA LEU A 66 -1.15 -3.31 5.01
C LEU A 66 -0.57 -2.21 4.10
N TYR A 67 -1.43 -1.39 3.49
CA TYR A 67 -1.01 -0.27 2.65
C TYR A 67 -0.16 0.75 3.42
N VAL A 68 -0.55 1.07 4.67
CA VAL A 68 0.23 1.98 5.52
C VAL A 68 1.59 1.38 5.85
N VAL A 69 1.66 0.09 6.22
CA VAL A 69 2.93 -0.59 6.53
C VAL A 69 3.86 -0.59 5.31
N ILE A 70 3.35 -1.00 4.15
CA ILE A 70 4.13 -1.03 2.90
C ILE A 70 4.54 0.39 2.48
N GLY A 71 3.66 1.38 2.61
CA GLY A 71 3.96 2.77 2.29
C GLY A 71 5.04 3.36 3.19
N VAL A 72 5.00 3.08 4.49
CA VAL A 72 6.04 3.54 5.45
C VAL A 72 7.37 2.84 5.19
N ILE A 73 7.37 1.52 4.94
CA ILE A 73 8.57 0.78 4.57
C ILE A 73 9.16 1.36 3.27
N GLY A 74 8.34 1.50 2.25
CA GLY A 74 8.72 2.08 0.96
C GLY A 74 9.36 3.47 1.10
N TYR A 75 8.75 4.33 1.91
CA TYR A 75 9.27 5.67 2.17
C TYR A 75 10.63 5.69 2.90
N ILE A 76 10.87 4.74 3.81
CA ILE A 76 12.17 4.64 4.52
C ILE A 76 13.28 4.14 3.60
N PHE A 77 12.97 3.26 2.65
CA PHE A 77 13.97 2.73 1.70
C PHE A 77 14.22 3.66 0.51
N CYS A 78 13.28 4.55 0.21
CA CYS A 78 13.27 5.41 -0.97
C CYS A 78 13.50 6.88 -0.58
N VAL A 79 14.74 7.23 -0.23
CA VAL A 79 15.07 8.55 0.37
C VAL A 79 15.80 9.50 -0.59
N SER A 80 16.64 9.00 -1.50
CA SER A 80 17.49 9.85 -2.37
C SER A 80 17.27 9.68 -3.87
N SER A 81 16.79 8.52 -4.32
CA SER A 81 16.45 8.26 -5.73
C SER A 81 15.42 7.14 -5.78
N CYS A 82 14.16 7.51 -5.99
CA CYS A 82 13.08 6.56 -6.22
C CYS A 82 12.99 6.23 -7.71
N SER A 83 13.26 4.99 -8.07
CA SER A 83 12.88 4.40 -9.34
C SER A 83 11.36 4.25 -9.42
N ASP A 84 10.81 4.08 -10.64
CA ASP A 84 9.37 3.97 -10.90
C ASP A 84 8.64 2.85 -10.12
N SER A 85 9.39 1.94 -9.48
CA SER A 85 8.83 0.92 -8.60
C SER A 85 9.69 0.72 -7.36
N ILE A 86 9.03 0.59 -6.21
CA ILE A 86 9.66 0.39 -4.90
C ILE A 86 10.46 -0.91 -4.82
N THR A 87 10.07 -1.93 -5.60
CA THR A 87 10.75 -3.23 -5.63
C THR A 87 12.12 -3.13 -6.31
N LEU A 88 12.31 -2.17 -7.22
CA LEU A 88 13.56 -2.00 -7.95
C LEU A 88 14.66 -1.33 -7.12
N ASP A 89 14.27 -0.49 -6.14
CA ASP A 89 15.22 0.15 -5.23
C ASP A 89 15.51 -0.69 -3.96
N MET A 90 14.86 -1.85 -3.81
CA MET A 90 15.18 -2.76 -2.70
C MET A 90 16.53 -3.47 -2.92
N PRO A 91 17.34 -3.67 -1.87
CA PRO A 91 18.63 -4.35 -2.00
C PRO A 91 18.44 -5.79 -2.47
N GLU A 92 19.01 -6.11 -3.64
CA GLU A 92 19.00 -7.45 -4.23
C GLU A 92 19.64 -8.46 -3.25
N GLY A 93 18.88 -9.53 -2.92
CA GLY A 93 19.37 -10.64 -2.08
C GLY A 93 18.81 -10.70 -0.65
N THR A 94 17.82 -9.89 -0.30
CA THR A 94 17.06 -10.06 0.96
C THR A 94 15.80 -10.90 0.73
N ALA A 95 15.34 -11.63 1.75
CA ALA A 95 14.15 -12.49 1.68
C ALA A 95 12.87 -11.75 1.25
N LEU A 96 12.84 -10.42 1.40
CA LEU A 96 11.73 -9.55 1.03
C LEU A 96 11.62 -9.38 -0.50
N THR A 97 12.72 -9.35 -1.24
CA THR A 97 12.71 -9.24 -2.71
C THR A 97 12.08 -10.46 -3.36
N ILE A 98 12.32 -11.65 -2.81
CA ILE A 98 11.76 -12.94 -3.30
C ILE A 98 10.27 -13.08 -2.96
N SER A 99 9.77 -12.36 -1.95
CA SER A 99 8.38 -12.45 -1.53
C SER A 99 7.44 -11.52 -2.32
N VAL A 100 8.00 -10.54 -3.04
CA VAL A 100 7.28 -9.49 -3.77
C VAL A 100 7.30 -9.72 -5.29
N LEU A 101 8.06 -10.72 -5.77
CA LEU A 101 8.18 -11.14 -7.17
C LEU A 101 7.49 -12.48 -7.40
#